data_AF-A0A952PSA8-F1
#
_entry.id   AF-A0A952PSA8-F1
#
_cell.length_a   1.000
_cell.length_b   1.000
_cell.length_c   1.000
_cell.angle_alpha   90.00
_cell.angle_beta   90.00
_cell.angle_gamma   90.00
#
_symmetry.space_group_name_H-M   'P 1'
#
loop_
_entity.id
_entity.type
_entity.pdbx_description
1 polymer ?
#
loop_
_entity_poly.entity_id
_entity_poly.type
_entity_poly.pdbx_seq_one_letter_code
_entity_poly.pdbx_strand_id
1 'polypeptide(L)' 'MLKKTFMLSLALASSLTMPLQALAMPRLIEGAVAKENICTVNNEIHWNTNLSQALEEARRENKMVLWIQMIGQMSGST' A
#
# COMPACT_ATOMS: atom_id res chain seq x y z
N MET A 1 10.88 36.89 -46.59
CA MET A 1 10.48 35.55 -46.11
C MET A 1 11.16 35.22 -44.76
N LEU A 2 11.00 36.07 -43.74
CA LEU A 2 11.77 35.99 -42.48
C LEU A 2 10.86 36.03 -41.24
N LYS A 3 9.79 35.21 -41.24
CA LYS A 3 8.86 35.11 -40.10
C LYS A 3 8.52 33.68 -39.68
N LYS A 4 8.89 32.66 -40.49
CA LYS A 4 8.55 31.25 -40.22
C LYS A 4 9.57 30.52 -39.34
N THR A 5 10.83 30.96 -39.29
CA THR A 5 11.89 30.33 -38.49
C THR A 5 11.84 30.70 -37.01
N PHE A 6 11.20 31.81 -36.64
CA PHE A 6 11.16 32.28 -35.25
C PHE A 6 10.12 31.55 -34.38
N MET A 7 9.11 30.93 -35.01
CA MET A 7 8.09 30.15 -34.30
C MET A 7 8.57 28.74 -33.91
N LEU A 8 9.61 28.21 -34.59
CA LEU A 8 10.07 26.84 -34.36
C LEU A 8 11.00 26.72 -33.14
N SER A 9 11.71 27.79 -32.78
CA SER A 9 12.63 27.79 -31.64
C SER A 9 11.92 27.90 -30.28
N LEU A 10 10.69 28.41 -30.23
CA LEU A 10 9.95 28.54 -28.97
C LEU A 10 9.28 27.22 -28.53
N ALA A 11 9.04 26.29 -29.46
CA ALA A 11 8.43 24.99 -29.14
C ALA A 11 9.43 23.96 -28.58
N LEU A 12 10.74 24.16 -28.80
CA LEU A 12 11.77 23.24 -28.30
C LEU A 12 12.16 23.50 -26.83
N ALA A 13 11.83 24.66 -26.28
CA ALA A 13 12.17 25.04 -24.91
C ALA A 13 11.17 24.49 -23.85
N SER A 14 9.98 24.07 -24.27
CA SER A 14 8.91 23.59 -23.38
C SER A 14 8.97 22.10 -23.03
N SER A 15 9.93 21.33 -23.56
CA SER A 15 10.04 19.89 -23.28
C SER A 15 10.95 19.53 -22.11
N LEU A 16 11.65 20.49 -21.49
CA LEU A 16 12.60 20.23 -20.39
C LEU A 16 11.98 20.26 -18.99
N THR A 17 10.68 20.53 -18.85
CA THR A 17 9.99 20.55 -17.55
C THR A 17 8.99 19.42 -17.40
N MET A 18 9.31 18.23 -17.91
CA MET A 18 8.63 17.04 -17.39
C MET A 18 9.24 16.75 -16.02
N PRO A 19 8.48 16.82 -14.91
CA PRO A 19 8.95 16.26 -13.65
C PRO A 19 9.21 14.79 -13.93
N LEU A 20 10.47 14.39 -13.84
CA LEU A 20 10.85 12.99 -13.79
C LEU A 20 10.03 12.40 -12.64
N GLN A 21 8.99 11.65 -12.96
CA GLN A 21 8.22 10.91 -11.98
C GLN A 21 9.21 9.90 -11.40
N ALA A 22 9.85 10.30 -10.30
CA ALA A 22 10.68 9.42 -9.52
C ALA A 22 9.80 8.22 -9.22
N LEU A 23 10.14 7.07 -9.81
CA LEU A 23 9.51 5.80 -9.52
C LEU A 23 9.48 5.71 -8.00
N ALA A 24 8.29 5.83 -7.42
CA ALA A 24 8.10 5.75 -5.99
C ALA A 24 8.44 4.31 -5.61
N MET A 25 9.72 4.05 -5.34
CA MET A 25 10.15 2.77 -4.81
C MET A 25 9.35 2.53 -3.54
N PRO A 26 8.81 1.32 -3.34
CA PRO A 26 8.16 0.98 -2.10
C PRO A 26 9.10 1.35 -0.96
N ARG A 27 8.68 2.29 -0.11
CA ARG A 27 9.49 2.73 1.01
C ARG A 27 9.68 1.51 1.91
N LEU A 28 10.89 0.96 1.92
CA LEU A 28 11.20 -0.15 2.81
C LEU A 28 11.02 0.35 4.24
N ILE A 29 10.21 -0.38 5.01
CA ILE A 29 10.07 -0.13 6.43
C ILE A 29 11.22 -0.80 7.16
N GLU A 30 11.64 -0.19 8.27
CA GLU A 30 12.64 -0.81 9.14
C GLU A 30 12.09 -2.10 9.74
N GLY A 31 12.95 -3.11 9.90
CA GLY A 31 12.53 -4.41 10.44
C GLY A 31 11.93 -4.33 11.84
N ALA A 32 12.42 -3.40 12.67
CA ALA A 32 11.84 -3.12 13.99
C ALA A 32 10.39 -2.66 13.89
N VAL A 33 10.10 -1.73 12.96
CA VAL A 33 8.75 -1.21 12.72
C VAL A 33 7.85 -2.30 12.13
N ALA A 34 8.37 -3.13 11.22
CA ALA A 34 7.62 -4.26 10.67
C ALA A 34 7.22 -5.25 11.77
N LYS A 35 8.17 -5.59 12.66
CA LYS A 35 7.93 -6.48 13.80
C LYS A 35 6.92 -5.89 14.78
N GLU A 36 7.06 -4.62 15.13
CA GLU A 36 6.12 -3.91 16.00
C GLU A 36 4.70 -3.93 15.42
N ASN A 37 4.54 -3.57 14.15
CA ASN A 37 3.23 -3.61 13.47
C ASN A 37 2.60 -5.01 13.48
N ILE A 38 3.40 -6.05 13.25
CA ILE A 38 2.93 -7.45 13.31
C ILE A 38 2.50 -7.81 14.74
N CYS A 39 3.27 -7.42 15.74
CA CYS A 39 2.90 -7.64 17.14
C CYS A 39 1.57 -6.94 17.48
N THR A 40 1.37 -5.70 17.04
CA THR A 40 0.11 -4.97 17.23
C THR A 40 -1.06 -5.72 16.59
N VAL A 41 -0.94 -6.10 15.31
CA VAL A 41 -2.00 -6.81 14.58
C VAL A 41 -2.36 -8.15 15.24
N ASN A 42 -1.39 -8.88 15.76
CA ASN A 42 -1.65 -10.14 16.46
C ASN A 42 -2.31 -9.97 17.82
N ASN A 43 -1.92 -8.93 18.57
CA ASN A 43 -2.33 -8.78 19.96
C ASN A 43 -3.65 -8.02 20.10
N GLU A 44 -3.93 -7.09 19.18
CA GLU A 44 -5.13 -6.24 19.25
C GLU A 44 -6.34 -6.85 18.54
N ILE A 45 -6.11 -7.74 17.55
CA ILE A 45 -7.19 -8.38 16.80
C ILE A 45 -7.45 -9.78 17.39
N HIS A 46 -8.71 -10.04 17.75
CA HIS A 46 -9.14 -11.40 18.06
C HIS A 46 -9.31 -12.22 16.77
N TRP A 47 -8.33 -13.08 16.48
CA TRP A 47 -8.36 -13.94 15.30
C TRP A 47 -9.18 -15.21 15.55
N ASN A 48 -10.40 -15.23 15.00
CA ASN A 48 -11.18 -16.46 14.94
C ASN A 48 -10.52 -17.46 13.98
N THR A 49 -10.28 -18.69 14.46
CA THR A 49 -9.69 -19.78 13.64
C THR A 49 -10.75 -20.62 12.91
N ASN A 50 -12.03 -20.37 13.18
CA ASN A 50 -13.17 -21.08 12.61
C ASN A 50 -14.17 -20.08 12.00
N LEU A 51 -14.54 -20.29 10.74
CA LEU A 51 -15.47 -19.43 10.01
C LEU A 51 -16.88 -19.40 10.64
N SER A 52 -17.39 -20.53 11.12
CA SER A 52 -18.72 -20.60 11.73
C SER A 52 -18.80 -19.77 13.01
N GLN A 53 -17.74 -19.80 13.82
CA GLN A 53 -17.65 -18.96 15.02
C GLN A 53 -17.61 -17.47 14.66
N ALA A 54 -16.79 -17.10 13.67
CA ALA A 54 -16.69 -15.72 13.20
C ALA A 54 -18.03 -15.19 12.66
N LEU A 55 -18.78 -16.00 11.92
CA LEU A 55 -20.10 -15.63 11.39
C LEU A 55 -21.12 -15.40 12.52
N GLU A 56 -21.14 -16.27 13.54
CA GLU A 56 -22.09 -16.14 14.65
C GLU A 56 -21.78 -14.91 15.51
N GLU A 57 -20.50 -14.65 15.78
CA GLU A 57 -20.06 -13.46 16.51
C GLU A 57 -20.37 -12.17 15.74
N ALA A 58 -20.06 -12.15 14.44
CA ALA A 58 -20.37 -11.02 13.57
C ALA A 58 -21.88 -10.75 13.48
N ARG A 59 -22.70 -11.81 13.40
CA ARG A 59 -24.17 -11.71 13.43
C ARG A 59 -24.67 -11.12 14.75
N ARG A 60 -24.12 -11.58 15.89
CA ARG A 60 -24.49 -11.10 17.23
C ARG A 60 -24.12 -9.63 17.42
N GLU A 61 -22.99 -9.21 16.87
CA GLU A 61 -22.45 -7.85 17.03
C GLU A 61 -22.81 -6.90 15.88
N ASN A 62 -23.55 -7.40 14.88
CA ASN A 62 -23.90 -6.67 13.66
C ASN A 62 -22.65 -6.08 12.95
N LYS A 63 -21.61 -6.89 12.83
CA LYS A 63 -20.32 -6.55 12.18
C LYS A 63 -20.13 -7.34 10.88
N MET A 64 -19.22 -6.85 10.03
CA MET A 64 -18.76 -7.58 8.85
C MET A 64 -17.70 -8.62 9.22
N VAL A 65 -17.62 -9.69 8.43
CA VAL A 65 -16.55 -10.69 8.53
C VAL A 65 -15.49 -10.41 7.46
N LEU A 66 -14.24 -10.24 7.89
CA LEU A 66 -13.06 -10.29 7.03
C LEU A 66 -12.38 -11.65 7.22
N TRP A 67 -12.32 -12.45 6.15
CA TRP A 67 -11.67 -13.75 6.17
C TRP A 67 -10.35 -13.70 5.41
N ILE A 68 -9.25 -14.00 6.09
CA ILE A 68 -7.91 -13.96 5.53
C ILE A 68 -7.32 -15.36 5.59
N GLN A 69 -6.97 -15.92 4.43
CA GLN A 69 -6.13 -17.10 4.39
C GLN A 69 -4.66 -16.67 4.39
N MET A 70 -4.00 -16.86 5.53
CA MET A 70 -2.58 -16.55 5.67
C MET A 70 -1.72 -17.75 5.29
N ILE A 71 -0.63 -17.48 4.55
CA ILE A 71 0.41 -18.46 4.26
C ILE A 71 1.60 -18.17 5.18
N GLY A 72 1.94 -19.11 6.06
CA GLY A 72 3.00 -18.95 7.06
C GLY A 72 2.52 -18.45 8.42
N GLN A 73 3.46 -18.14 9.31
CA GLN A 73 3.17 -17.60 10.65
C GLN A 73 3.31 -16.09 10.67
N MET A 74 2.35 -15.39 11.27
CA MET A 74 2.40 -13.95 11.49
C MET A 74 3.33 -13.60 12.68
N SER A 75 4.52 -14.19 12.78
CA SER A 75 5.39 -13.99 13.96
C SER A 75 6.30 -12.76 13.85
N GLY A 76 6.48 -12.21 12.65
CA GLY A 76 7.39 -11.08 12.39
C GLY A 76 8.86 -11.43 12.55
N SER A 77 9.19 -12.71 12.78
CA SER A 77 10.54 -13.23 12.69
C SER A 77 10.94 -13.39 11.22
N THR A 78 11.97 -12.65 10.81
CA THR A 78 12.71 -12.85 9.56
C THR A 78 13.88 -13.79 9.81
#